data_AF-A0A831PLP7-F1
#
_entry.id   AF-A0A831PLP7-F1
#
_cell.length_a   1.000
_cell.length_b   1.000
_cell.length_c   1.000
_cell.angle_alpha   90.00
_cell.angle_beta   90.00
_cell.angle_gamma   90.00
#
_symmetry.space_group_name_H-M   'P 1'
#
loop_
_entity.id
_entity.type
_entity.pdbx_description
1 polymer ?
#
loop_
_entity_poly.entity_id
_entity_poly.type
_entity_poly.pdbx_seq_one_letter_code
_entity_poly.pdbx_strand_id
1 'polypeptide(L)'
;AGMAQAPDTSSTQYSVMVTYSSAQAAGTMVHIESADGEDILTFSPAKAYQSVVVCSPDLKEGSTYGVYSGGSSTGTVADGLYTGGTYTAGTQVTGVTISGIVTYAGSSRAGQPGGRSPGGMPQ
;
A
#
# COMPACT_ATOMS: atom_id res chain seq x y z
N ALA A 1 -3.31 10.08 19.44
CA ALA A 1 -4.43 10.44 18.55
C ALA A 1 -3.85 11.17 17.34
N GLY A 2 -4.38 10.88 16.15
CA GLY A 2 -3.86 11.35 14.86
C GLY A 2 -4.06 10.25 13.82
N MET A 3 -5.30 10.06 13.37
CA MET A 3 -5.61 9.06 12.34
C MET A 3 -5.07 9.58 11.00
N ALA A 4 -4.61 8.67 10.13
CA ALA A 4 -4.20 9.03 8.79
C ALA A 4 -5.41 9.59 8.03
N GLN A 5 -5.28 10.79 7.47
CA GLN A 5 -6.29 11.40 6.61
C GLN A 5 -5.83 11.27 5.16
N ALA A 6 -6.65 10.66 4.31
CA ALA A 6 -6.38 10.64 2.88
C ALA A 6 -6.52 12.05 2.27
N PRO A 7 -5.83 12.34 1.15
CA PRO A 7 -6.10 13.52 0.34
C PRO A 7 -7.56 13.60 -0.11
N ASP A 8 -8.03 14.81 -0.40
CA ASP A 8 -9.36 15.07 -0.96
C ASP A 8 -9.46 14.52 -2.40
N THR A 9 -10.66 14.16 -2.85
CA THR A 9 -10.92 13.64 -4.21
C THR A 9 -10.69 14.65 -5.33
N SER A 10 -10.40 15.91 -4.98
CA SER A 10 -9.91 16.94 -5.90
C SER A 10 -8.40 16.85 -6.20
N SER A 11 -7.66 15.96 -5.54
CA SER A 11 -6.23 15.73 -5.80
C SER A 11 -6.00 15.20 -7.23
N THR A 12 -4.94 15.66 -7.88
CA THR A 12 -4.46 15.09 -9.16
C THR A 12 -3.52 13.90 -8.97
N GLN A 13 -3.17 13.58 -7.72
CA GLN A 13 -2.28 12.48 -7.36
C GLN A 13 -3.08 11.40 -6.63
N TYR A 14 -2.94 10.16 -7.11
CA TYR A 14 -3.60 9.00 -6.53
C TYR A 14 -2.98 8.61 -5.19
N SER A 15 -3.81 8.03 -4.33
CA SER A 15 -3.40 7.59 -3.00
C SER A 15 -4.00 6.23 -2.63
N VAL A 16 -3.28 5.52 -1.77
CA VAL A 16 -3.73 4.27 -1.17
C VAL A 16 -3.68 4.38 0.36
N MET A 17 -4.78 4.02 1.02
CA MET A 17 -4.85 3.86 2.47
C MET A 17 -4.89 2.37 2.81
N VAL A 18 -3.81 1.86 3.38
CA VAL A 18 -3.71 0.48 3.87
C VAL A 18 -4.10 0.44 5.34
N THR A 19 -5.00 -0.49 5.73
CA THR A 19 -5.36 -0.75 7.13
C THR A 19 -5.16 -2.22 7.50
N TYR A 20 -4.26 -2.49 8.45
CA TYR A 20 -3.93 -3.82 8.93
C TYR A 20 -4.96 -4.30 9.96
N SER A 21 -5.23 -5.61 9.98
CA SER A 21 -6.19 -6.23 10.91
C SER A 21 -5.75 -6.10 12.37
N SER A 22 -4.45 -6.01 12.60
CA SER A 22 -3.83 -5.70 13.89
C SER A 22 -2.70 -4.69 13.72
N ALA A 23 -2.37 -3.99 14.80
CA ALA A 23 -1.22 -3.07 14.81
C ALA A 23 0.07 -3.83 14.50
N GLN A 24 0.84 -3.29 13.55
CA GLN A 24 2.21 -3.68 13.26
C GLN A 24 3.15 -3.00 14.27
N ALA A 25 4.22 -3.69 14.66
CA ALA A 25 5.19 -3.15 15.61
C ALA A 25 6.01 -2.01 14.98
N ALA A 26 6.63 -1.18 15.83
CA ALA A 26 7.63 -0.23 15.37
C ALA A 26 8.79 -0.97 14.68
N GLY A 27 9.30 -0.42 13.59
CA GLY A 27 10.36 -1.02 12.77
C GLY A 27 9.87 -2.06 11.77
N THR A 28 8.62 -2.54 11.87
CA THR A 28 8.05 -3.44 10.85
C THR A 28 7.92 -2.68 9.54
N MET A 29 8.68 -3.08 8.53
CA MET A 29 8.70 -2.44 7.23
C MET A 29 7.36 -2.61 6.51
N VAL A 30 6.88 -1.55 5.85
CA VAL A 30 5.84 -1.60 4.82
C VAL A 30 6.52 -1.42 3.47
N HIS A 31 6.17 -2.30 2.53
CA HIS A 31 6.64 -2.19 1.16
C HIS A 31 5.45 -2.22 0.20
N ILE A 32 5.47 -1.35 -0.81
CA ILE A 32 4.48 -1.29 -1.88
C ILE A 32 5.23 -1.31 -3.21
N GLU A 33 4.89 -2.26 -4.06
CA GLU A 33 5.46 -2.40 -5.42
C GLU A 33 4.37 -2.55 -6.48
N SER A 34 4.69 -2.14 -7.71
CA SER A 34 3.86 -2.44 -8.88
C SER A 34 3.94 -3.94 -9.25
N ALA A 35 3.04 -4.39 -10.11
CA ALA A 35 3.10 -5.76 -10.65
C ALA A 35 4.40 -6.07 -11.43
N ASP A 36 5.12 -5.05 -11.88
CA ASP A 36 6.40 -5.17 -12.59
C ASP A 36 7.61 -5.12 -11.65
N GLY A 37 7.38 -5.04 -10.32
CA GLY A 37 8.43 -4.96 -9.30
C GLY A 37 9.03 -3.56 -9.11
N GLU A 38 8.34 -2.51 -9.58
CA GLU A 38 8.74 -1.12 -9.33
C GLU A 38 8.43 -0.75 -7.87
N ASP A 39 9.43 -0.29 -7.13
CA ASP A 39 9.28 0.16 -5.74
C ASP A 39 8.54 1.50 -5.68
N ILE A 40 7.34 1.49 -5.10
CA ILE A 40 6.52 2.70 -4.86
C ILE A 40 6.79 3.26 -3.46
N LEU A 41 7.04 2.38 -2.49
CA LEU A 41 7.36 2.75 -1.13
C LEU A 41 8.09 1.60 -0.44
N THR A 42 9.24 1.88 0.16
CA THR A 42 9.87 1.03 1.17
C THR A 42 10.10 1.85 2.43
N PHE A 43 9.34 1.59 3.49
CA PHE A 43 9.37 2.43 4.70
C PHE A 43 9.34 1.60 5.98
N SER A 44 10.15 1.98 6.98
CA SER A 44 10.18 1.39 8.31
C SER A 44 9.70 2.41 9.36
N PRO A 45 8.43 2.34 9.79
CA PRO A 45 7.87 3.28 10.76
C PRO A 45 8.58 3.22 12.13
N ALA A 46 8.92 4.37 12.69
CA ALA A 46 9.53 4.45 14.02
C ALA A 46 8.57 4.13 15.18
N LYS A 47 7.26 4.00 14.91
CA LYS A 47 6.22 3.70 15.91
C LYS A 47 5.31 2.59 15.40
N ALA A 48 4.67 1.89 16.34
CA ALA A 48 3.62 0.94 16.00
C ALA A 48 2.51 1.64 15.22
N TYR A 49 1.99 0.97 14.20
CA TYR A 49 1.06 1.55 13.24
C TYR A 49 0.02 0.51 12.83
N GLN A 50 -1.18 0.96 12.49
CA GLN A 50 -2.23 0.09 11.96
C GLN A 50 -2.72 0.56 10.59
N SER A 51 -2.39 1.79 10.20
CA SER A 51 -2.71 2.31 8.88
C SER A 51 -1.54 3.09 8.29
N VAL A 52 -1.46 3.08 6.97
CA VAL A 52 -0.49 3.85 6.18
C VAL A 52 -1.28 4.49 5.03
N VAL A 53 -1.04 5.77 4.78
CA VAL A 53 -1.54 6.46 3.58
C VAL A 53 -0.35 6.83 2.73
N VAL A 54 -0.38 6.44 1.47
CA VAL A 54 0.67 6.71 0.49
C VAL A 54 0.04 7.46 -0.67
N CYS A 55 0.62 8.59 -1.03
CA CYS A 55 0.23 9.40 -2.17
C CYS A 55 1.49 9.54 -3.03
N SER A 56 1.43 9.11 -4.29
CA SER A 56 2.60 9.07 -5.17
C SER A 56 2.16 9.30 -6.62
N PRO A 57 2.96 10.02 -7.43
CA PRO A 57 2.69 10.16 -8.87
C PRO A 57 2.83 8.82 -9.62
N ASP A 58 3.49 7.83 -9.02
CA ASP A 58 3.72 6.51 -9.61
C ASP A 58 2.53 5.56 -9.41
N LEU A 59 1.56 5.96 -8.57
CA LEU A 59 0.26 5.29 -8.46
C LEU A 59 -0.62 5.67 -9.66
N LYS A 60 -1.10 4.65 -10.37
CA LYS A 60 -1.90 4.79 -11.60
C LYS A 60 -3.23 4.07 -11.46
N GLU A 61 -4.29 4.71 -11.92
CA GLU A 61 -5.62 4.09 -11.99
C GLU A 61 -5.62 2.85 -12.89
N GLY A 62 -6.32 1.80 -12.44
CA GLY A 62 -6.36 0.50 -13.10
C GLY A 62 -5.16 -0.40 -12.84
N SER A 63 -4.05 0.13 -12.31
CA SER A 63 -2.87 -0.65 -11.94
C SER A 63 -3.04 -1.32 -10.57
N THR A 64 -2.47 -2.53 -10.44
CA THR A 64 -2.48 -3.29 -9.20
C THR A 64 -1.10 -3.26 -8.55
N TYR A 65 -1.09 -3.03 -7.24
CA TYR A 65 0.10 -2.93 -6.42
C TYR A 65 0.06 -3.97 -5.30
N GLY A 66 1.21 -4.60 -5.03
CA GLY A 66 1.38 -5.52 -3.91
C GLY A 66 1.73 -4.74 -2.65
N VAL A 67 1.11 -5.07 -1.52
CA VAL A 67 1.43 -4.50 -0.21
C VAL A 67 2.01 -5.60 0.66
N TYR A 68 3.19 -5.35 1.23
CA TYR A 68 3.94 -6.30 2.05
C TYR A 68 4.24 -5.72 3.43
N SER A 69 4.39 -6.63 4.41
CA SER A 69 4.79 -6.31 5.77
C SER A 69 6.03 -7.11 6.16
N GLY A 70 6.98 -6.45 6.82
CA GLY A 70 8.29 -7.01 7.15
C GLY A 70 9.22 -7.06 5.94
N GLY A 71 10.11 -8.06 5.92
CA GLY A 71 11.20 -8.12 4.96
C GLY A 71 12.39 -7.23 5.37
N SER A 72 13.28 -6.97 4.42
CA SER A 72 14.45 -6.11 4.62
C SER A 72 14.81 -5.37 3.34
N SER A 73 15.57 -4.28 3.44
CA SER A 73 16.09 -3.55 2.28
C SER A 73 17.57 -3.24 2.44
N THR A 74 18.31 -3.31 1.34
CA THR A 74 19.71 -2.87 1.25
C THR A 74 19.85 -1.39 0.88
N GLY A 75 18.73 -0.69 0.73
CA GLY A 75 18.69 0.72 0.35
C GLY A 75 19.28 1.66 1.40
N THR A 76 19.50 2.91 0.99
CA THR A 76 19.89 3.97 1.91
C THR A 76 18.65 4.46 2.65
N VAL A 77 18.72 4.49 3.98
CA VAL A 77 17.60 4.92 4.83
C VAL A 77 17.79 6.35 5.34
N ALA A 78 16.74 7.16 5.19
CA ALA A 78 16.61 8.47 5.81
C ALA A 78 15.20 8.61 6.39
N ASP A 79 15.09 8.93 7.68
CA ASP A 79 13.81 9.07 8.40
C ASP A 79 12.85 7.86 8.25
N GLY A 80 13.41 6.66 8.07
CA GLY A 80 12.67 5.41 7.88
C GLY A 80 12.31 5.11 6.42
N LEU A 81 12.48 6.04 5.49
CA LEU A 81 12.29 5.83 4.05
C LEU A 81 13.57 5.25 3.43
N TYR A 82 13.43 4.12 2.76
CA TYR A 82 14.51 3.49 2.01
C TYR A 82 14.46 3.95 0.56
N THR A 83 15.63 4.27 0.00
CA THR A 83 15.79 4.65 -1.40
C THR A 83 16.92 3.86 -2.04
N GLY A 84 16.69 3.39 -3.26
CA GLY A 84 17.59 2.48 -3.97
C GLY A 84 17.76 1.13 -3.27
N GLY A 85 18.71 0.32 -3.76
CA GLY A 85 18.97 -1.02 -3.24
C GLY A 85 17.95 -2.06 -3.70
N THR A 86 17.79 -3.12 -2.92
CA THR A 86 16.90 -4.23 -3.22
C THR A 86 16.09 -4.59 -2.00
N TYR A 87 14.78 -4.68 -2.17
CA TYR A 87 13.88 -5.22 -1.16
C TYR A 87 13.90 -6.75 -1.18
N THR A 88 14.03 -7.37 0.00
CA THR A 88 13.81 -8.80 0.20
C THR A 88 12.42 -8.98 0.79
N ALA A 89 11.58 -9.71 0.05
CA ALA A 89 10.16 -9.83 0.34
C ALA A 89 9.87 -10.33 1.76
N GLY A 90 9.01 -9.59 2.45
CA GLY A 90 8.32 -10.04 3.64
C GLY A 90 7.04 -10.81 3.30
N THR A 91 6.03 -10.68 4.16
CA THR A 91 4.73 -11.31 3.93
C THR A 91 3.83 -10.39 3.11
N GLN A 92 3.31 -10.88 1.99
CA GLN A 92 2.29 -10.15 1.24
C GLN A 92 1.00 -10.07 2.05
N VAL A 93 0.51 -8.86 2.27
CA VAL A 93 -0.70 -8.58 3.05
C VAL A 93 -1.92 -8.53 2.15
N THR A 94 -1.81 -7.85 1.00
CA THR A 94 -2.90 -7.71 0.04
C THR A 94 -2.38 -7.19 -1.31
N GLY A 95 -3.17 -7.39 -2.36
CA GLY A 95 -3.03 -6.69 -3.63
C GLY A 95 -4.14 -5.65 -3.76
N VAL A 96 -3.80 -4.45 -4.22
CA VAL A 96 -4.74 -3.33 -4.34
C VAL A 96 -4.71 -2.75 -5.75
N THR A 97 -5.87 -2.72 -6.41
CA THR A 97 -6.06 -2.03 -7.68
C THR A 97 -6.53 -0.61 -7.41
N ILE A 98 -5.82 0.39 -7.92
CA ILE A 98 -6.20 1.79 -7.77
C ILE A 98 -7.44 2.06 -8.61
N SER A 99 -8.53 2.49 -7.97
CA SER A 99 -9.85 2.69 -8.61
C SER A 99 -10.34 4.14 -8.56
N GLY A 100 -9.50 5.05 -8.09
CA GLY A 100 -9.82 6.47 -7.92
C GLY A 100 -8.79 7.17 -7.03
N ILE A 101 -8.97 8.48 -6.83
CA ILE A 101 -8.02 9.35 -6.11
C ILE A 101 -7.63 8.82 -4.73
N VAL A 102 -8.57 8.20 -4.01
CA VAL A 102 -8.30 7.48 -2.77
C VAL A 102 -8.76 6.04 -2.92
N THR A 103 -7.84 5.11 -2.75
CA THR A 103 -8.12 3.67 -2.76
C THR A 103 -7.84 3.08 -1.38
N TYR A 104 -8.79 2.33 -0.82
CA TYR A 104 -8.63 1.69 0.50
C TYR A 104 -8.26 0.21 0.36
N ALA A 105 -7.24 -0.24 1.10
CA ALA A 105 -6.74 -1.61 1.10
C ALA A 105 -6.70 -2.21 2.52
N GLY A 106 -6.89 -3.53 2.62
CA GLY A 106 -6.82 -4.27 3.89
C GLY A 106 -8.17 -4.44 4.61
N SER A 107 -8.08 -4.63 5.93
CA SER A 107 -9.14 -5.20 6.79
C SER A 107 -10.34 -4.29 7.09
N SER A 108 -10.34 -3.03 6.63
CA SER A 108 -11.44 -2.11 6.83
C SER A 108 -12.60 -2.28 5.83
N ARG A 109 -12.60 -3.31 4.97
CA ARG A 109 -13.72 -3.60 4.05
C ARG A 109 -14.65 -4.69 4.56
N ALA A 110 -15.34 -4.40 5.66
CA ALA A 110 -16.73 -4.84 5.80
C ALA A 110 -17.63 -3.80 5.10
N GLY A 111 -17.86 -3.97 3.80
CA GLY A 111 -18.95 -3.31 3.06
C GLY A 111 -18.60 -2.10 2.19
N GLN A 112 -18.34 -2.33 0.89
CA GLN A 112 -19.08 -1.67 -0.20
C GLN A 112 -18.85 -2.45 -1.53
N PRO A 113 -19.87 -2.60 -2.38
CA PRO A 113 -19.87 -3.46 -3.57
C PRO A 113 -19.35 -2.71 -4.79
N GLY A 114 -18.36 -3.27 -5.48
CA GLY A 114 -17.77 -2.61 -6.65
C GLY A 114 -16.58 -3.36 -7.21
N GLY A 115 -16.78 -4.63 -7.55
CA GLY A 115 -15.77 -5.48 -8.19
C GLY A 115 -16.46 -6.61 -8.93
N ARG A 116 -17.27 -6.25 -9.94
CA ARG A 116 -17.64 -7.20 -10.98
C ARG A 116 -16.34 -7.64 -11.64
N SER A 117 -15.88 -8.85 -11.36
CA SER A 117 -15.01 -9.57 -12.30
C SER A 117 -15.79 -9.75 -13.61
N PRO A 118 -15.34 -9.20 -14.74
CA PRO A 118 -15.87 -9.58 -16.05
C PRO A 118 -15.16 -10.85 -16.50
N GLY A 119 -15.89 -11.95 -16.66
CA GLY A 119 -15.42 -13.16 -17.33
C GLY A 119 -15.01 -14.29 -16.38
N GLY A 120 -15.58 -15.50 -16.45
CA GLY A 120 -16.51 -16.01 -17.45
C GLY A 120 -17.23 -17.27 -16.99
N MET A 121 -18.42 -17.45 -17.55
CA MET A 121 -18.92 -18.76 -17.96
C MET A 121 -18.33 -19.03 -19.36
N PRO A 122 -17.90 -20.25 -19.71
CA PRO A 122 -18.79 -21.41 -19.72
C PRO A 122 -18.17 -22.77 -19.30
N GLN A 123 -18.98 -23.58 -18.63
CA GLN A 123 -19.43 -24.96 -18.93
C GLN A 123 -20.11 -25.50 -17.66
#